data_AF-A0A8T5T405-F1
#
_entry.id   AF-A0A8T5T405-F1
#
_cell.length_a   1.000
_cell.length_b   1.000
_cell.length_c   1.000
_cell.angle_alpha   90.00
_cell.angle_beta   90.00
_cell.angle_gamma   90.00
#
_symmetry.space_group_name_H-M   'P 1'
#
loop_
_entity.id
_entity.type
_entity.pdbx_description
1 polymer ?
#
loop_
_entity_poly.entity_id
_entity_poly.type
_entity_poly.pdbx_seq_one_letter_code
_entity_poly.pdbx_strand_id
1 'polypeptide(L)'
;FWINPHVHCGCECGKNSDDHEEGCVDQDDAYRLIYEIPGVKKENISIRVIKNGIKLNAVRDAHVEYVNEHSFLVDADPEGTVVQYEEGLLIVNVPMIGKDPFKNIKMIDIK
;
A
#
# COMPACT_ATOMS: atom_id res chain seq x y z
N PHE A 1 8.60 15.17 -9.75
CA PHE A 1 8.46 15.35 -8.28
C PHE A 1 8.46 13.98 -7.61
N TRP A 2 9.22 13.82 -6.53
CA TRP A 2 9.17 12.59 -5.71
C TRP A 2 8.01 12.73 -4.71
N ILE A 3 7.03 11.83 -4.79
CA ILE A 3 5.93 11.78 -3.81
C ILE A 3 6.26 10.70 -2.80
N ASN A 4 6.17 11.01 -1.51
CA ASN A 4 6.13 9.99 -0.47
C ASN A 4 4.67 9.61 -0.21
N PRO A 5 4.26 8.36 -0.45
CA PRO A 5 2.93 7.93 -0.08
C PRO A 5 2.75 8.01 1.43
N HIS A 6 1.57 8.44 1.87
CA HIS A 6 1.16 8.19 3.23
C HIS A 6 0.82 6.71 3.35
N VAL A 7 1.66 5.98 4.08
CA VAL A 7 1.48 4.55 4.35
C VAL A 7 0.67 4.42 5.62
N HIS A 8 -0.49 3.78 5.54
CA HIS A 8 -1.23 3.33 6.71
C HIS A 8 -1.29 1.81 6.71
N CYS A 9 -0.71 1.17 7.74
CA CYS A 9 -1.03 -0.19 8.11
C CYS A 9 -2.29 -0.14 8.99
N GLY A 10 -3.41 -0.63 8.48
CA GLY A 10 -4.63 -0.76 9.25
C GLY A 10 -4.64 -2.11 9.97
N CYS A 11 -4.61 -2.11 11.30
CA CYS A 11 -5.03 -3.25 12.12
C CYS A 11 -6.27 -2.79 12.92
N GLU A 12 -7.47 -3.22 12.56
CA GLU A 12 -8.67 -3.00 13.38
C GLU A 12 -9.05 -4.32 14.07
N CYS A 13 -8.51 -4.52 15.28
CA CYS A 13 -8.88 -5.63 16.14
C CYS A 13 -10.12 -5.23 16.97
N GLY A 14 -11.31 -5.48 16.42
CA GLY A 14 -12.59 -5.31 17.12
C GLY A 14 -12.95 -6.56 17.90
N LYS A 15 -12.93 -6.48 19.24
CA LYS A 15 -13.49 -7.52 20.12
C LYS A 15 -15.01 -7.55 19.97
N ASN A 16 -15.61 -8.70 19.64
CA ASN A 16 -16.76 -9.24 20.37
C ASN A 16 -17.10 -10.68 19.96
N SER A 17 -17.62 -11.39 20.95
CA SER A 17 -18.00 -12.79 21.02
C SER A 17 -19.17 -13.18 20.14
N ASP A 18 -19.24 -14.50 19.89
CA ASP A 18 -20.41 -15.33 19.53
C ASP A 18 -20.50 -15.82 18.07
N ASP A 19 -20.04 -17.06 17.89
CA ASP A 19 -20.51 -18.15 17.02
C ASP A 19 -21.15 -17.82 15.65
N HIS A 20 -20.34 -17.87 14.58
CA HIS A 20 -20.73 -18.54 13.33
C HIS A 20 -19.50 -18.89 12.48
N GLU A 21 -19.36 -20.15 12.09
CA GLU A 21 -18.40 -20.60 11.07
C GLU A 21 -18.76 -20.01 9.70
N GLU A 22 -18.13 -18.91 9.34
CA GLU A 22 -17.67 -18.66 7.97
C GLU A 22 -16.19 -18.28 8.10
N GLY A 23 -15.31 -19.03 7.42
CA GLY A 23 -13.87 -18.86 7.55
C GLY A 23 -13.44 -17.42 7.26
N CYS A 24 -13.23 -16.64 8.32
CA CYS A 24 -12.51 -15.38 8.25
C CYS A 24 -11.08 -15.71 7.83
N VAL A 25 -10.77 -15.52 6.55
CA VAL A 25 -9.38 -15.31 6.18
C VAL A 25 -9.03 -13.95 6.76
N ASP A 26 -8.30 -13.94 7.89
CA ASP A 26 -7.68 -12.75 8.44
C ASP A 26 -6.89 -12.04 7.33
N GLN A 27 -7.48 -11.06 6.64
CA GLN A 27 -6.75 -10.14 5.75
C GLN A 27 -6.05 -9.10 6.63
N ASP A 28 -5.21 -9.55 7.56
CA ASP A 28 -4.77 -8.72 8.67
C ASP A 28 -3.59 -7.80 8.34
N ASP A 29 -3.05 -7.82 7.11
CA ASP A 29 -1.91 -6.99 6.73
C ASP A 29 -2.04 -6.48 5.28
N ALA A 30 -2.98 -5.56 5.01
CA ALA A 30 -2.98 -4.81 3.75
C ALA A 30 -2.22 -3.48 3.92
N TYR A 31 -1.25 -3.21 3.03
CA TYR A 31 -0.61 -1.90 2.94
C TYR A 31 -1.47 -0.96 2.12
N ARG A 32 -1.95 0.11 2.75
CA ARG A 32 -2.67 1.19 2.07
C ARG A 32 -1.72 2.33 1.76
N LEU A 33 -1.53 2.58 0.46
CA LEU A 33 -0.70 3.64 -0.08
C LEU A 33 -1.61 4.72 -0.68
N ILE A 34 -1.41 5.96 -0.24
CA ILE A 34 -2.17 7.12 -0.73
C ILE A 34 -1.20 8.08 -1.42
N TYR A 35 -1.45 8.36 -2.69
CA TYR A 35 -0.67 9.27 -3.52
C TYR A 35 -1.52 10.46 -3.96
N GLU A 36 -1.02 11.66 -3.71
CA GLU A 36 -1.59 12.90 -4.21
C GLU A 36 -0.91 13.27 -5.54
N ILE A 37 -1.61 13.05 -6.65
CA ILE A 37 -1.18 13.30 -8.03
C ILE A 37 -2.17 14.23 -8.77
N PRO A 38 -2.36 15.47 -8.27
CA PRO A 38 -3.36 16.37 -8.82
C PRO A 38 -3.11 16.70 -10.30
N GLY A 39 -4.20 16.71 -11.06
CA GLY A 39 -4.22 17.04 -12.49
C GLY A 39 -3.79 15.91 -13.43
N VAL A 40 -3.44 14.73 -12.91
CA VAL A 40 -3.09 13.57 -13.75
C VAL A 40 -4.36 12.92 -14.29
N LYS A 41 -4.37 12.53 -15.56
CA LYS A 41 -5.46 11.72 -16.12
C LYS A 41 -5.23 10.26 -15.77
N LYS A 42 -6.31 9.51 -15.49
CA LYS A 42 -6.24 8.08 -15.14
C LYS A 42 -5.42 7.25 -16.13
N GLU A 43 -5.59 7.53 -17.43
CA GLU A 43 -4.87 6.88 -18.54
C GLU A 43 -3.35 7.12 -18.55
N ASN A 44 -2.88 8.15 -17.85
CA ASN A 44 -1.46 8.48 -17.71
C ASN A 44 -0.83 7.90 -16.43
N ILE A 45 -1.57 7.11 -15.66
CA ILE A 45 -1.09 6.48 -14.43
C ILE A 45 -0.69 5.04 -14.75
N SER A 46 0.56 4.70 -14.45
CA SER A 46 1.09 3.33 -14.51
C SER A 46 1.54 2.89 -13.13
N ILE A 47 0.98 1.78 -12.66
CA ILE A 47 1.34 1.15 -11.39
C ILE A 47 1.81 -0.27 -11.69
N ARG A 48 2.93 -0.65 -11.09
CA ARG A 48 3.45 -2.01 -11.15
C ARG A 48 3.70 -2.47 -9.73
N VAL A 49 3.04 -3.55 -9.34
CA VAL A 49 3.29 -4.23 -8.08
C VAL A 49 4.05 -5.50 -8.38
N ILE A 50 5.10 -5.72 -7.61
CA ILE A 50 5.86 -6.96 -7.58
C ILE A 50 5.89 -7.47 -6.14
N LYS A 51 6.34 -8.71 -5.98
CA LYS A 51 6.41 -9.39 -4.70
C LYS A 51 7.00 -8.54 -3.56
N ASN A 52 8.05 -7.75 -3.81
CA ASN A 52 8.75 -6.98 -2.78
C ASN A 52 8.67 -5.46 -2.97
N GLY A 53 7.74 -4.95 -3.76
CA GLY A 53 7.62 -3.51 -3.94
C GLY A 53 6.59 -3.06 -4.96
N ILE A 54 6.49 -1.75 -5.06
CA ILE A 54 5.59 -1.05 -5.97
C ILE A 54 6.34 0.09 -6.65
N LYS A 55 6.00 0.30 -7.93
CA LYS A 55 6.44 1.43 -8.72
C LYS A 55 5.23 2.15 -9.30
N LEU A 56 5.16 3.45 -9.03
CA LEU A 56 4.19 4.38 -9.59
C LEU A 56 4.91 5.33 -10.55
N ASN A 57 4.33 5.50 -11.73
CA ASN A 57 4.65 6.57 -12.65
C ASN A 57 3.35 7.24 -13.11
N ALA A 58 3.27 8.56 -12.99
CA ALA A 58 2.10 9.33 -13.35
C ALA A 58 2.52 10.62 -14.05
N VAL A 59 2.19 10.75 -15.34
CA VAL A 59 2.54 11.92 -16.16
C VAL A 59 1.36 12.89 -16.20
N ARG A 60 1.56 14.10 -15.69
CA ARG A 60 0.55 15.15 -15.72
C ARG A 60 0.55 15.90 -17.05
N ASP A 61 1.72 16.36 -17.46
CA ASP A 61 1.96 17.17 -18.65
C ASP A 61 3.44 17.03 -19.09
N ALA A 62 3.86 17.79 -20.11
CA ALA A 62 5.23 17.73 -20.64
C ALA A 62 6.32 18.17 -19.64
N HIS A 63 5.95 18.78 -18.51
CA HIS A 63 6.87 19.34 -17.52
C HIS A 63 6.77 18.66 -16.15
N VAL A 64 5.65 17.98 -15.85
CA VAL A 64 5.41 17.37 -14.55
C VAL A 64 5.10 15.89 -14.65
N GLU A 65 5.97 15.12 -14.02
CA GLU A 65 5.85 13.68 -13.79
C GLU A 65 6.01 13.40 -12.29
N TYR A 66 5.21 12.46 -11.81
CA TYR A 66 5.26 11.92 -10.47
C TYR A 66 5.79 10.49 -10.52
N VAL A 67 6.85 10.23 -9.75
CA VAL A 67 7.46 8.91 -9.66
C VAL A 67 7.59 8.55 -8.20
N ASN A 68 7.20 7.32 -7.87
CA ASN A 68 7.47 6.72 -6.57
C ASN A 68 7.88 5.26 -6.75
N GLU A 69 8.89 4.85 -6.00
CA GLU A 69 9.27 3.46 -5.82
C GLU A 69 9.29 3.18 -4.32
N HIS A 70 8.65 2.10 -3.92
CA HIS A 70 8.60 1.69 -2.51
C HIS A 70 8.83 0.20 -2.42
N SER A 71 9.72 -0.21 -1.51
CA SER A 71 9.99 -1.62 -1.23
C SER A 71 9.22 -2.05 0.00
N PHE A 72 8.61 -3.21 -0.07
CA PHE A 72 7.92 -3.82 1.06
C PHE A 72 8.89 -4.65 1.89
N LEU A 73 8.66 -4.67 3.21
CA LEU A 73 9.41 -5.52 4.14
C LEU A 73 8.90 -6.97 4.11
N VAL A 74 7.66 -7.14 3.65
CA VAL A 74 6.94 -8.41 3.53
C VAL A 74 6.52 -8.60 2.09
N ASP A 75 6.42 -9.85 1.67
CA ASP A 75 5.94 -10.20 0.34
C ASP A 75 4.48 -9.75 0.14
N ALA A 76 4.26 -8.95 -0.91
CA ALA A 76 2.95 -8.55 -1.40
C ALA A 76 2.29 -9.66 -2.23
N ASP A 77 0.97 -9.61 -2.29
CA ASP A 77 0.13 -10.27 -3.29
C ASP A 77 -0.23 -9.27 -4.41
N PRO A 78 0.46 -9.31 -5.57
CA PRO A 78 0.16 -8.43 -6.68
C PRO A 78 -1.21 -8.69 -7.31
N GLU A 79 -1.71 -9.93 -7.27
CA GLU A 79 -2.97 -10.31 -7.92
C GLU A 79 -4.17 -9.82 -7.12
N GLY A 80 -4.06 -9.79 -5.79
CA GLY A 80 -5.05 -9.22 -4.89
C GLY A 80 -5.03 -7.68 -4.78
N THR A 81 -4.15 -6.99 -5.49
CA THR A 81 -4.02 -5.53 -5.39
C THR A 81 -5.24 -4.79 -5.96
N VAL A 82 -5.78 -3.85 -5.20
CA VAL A 82 -6.92 -3.01 -5.61
C VAL A 82 -6.50 -1.55 -5.70
N VAL A 83 -6.89 -0.88 -6.79
CA VAL A 83 -6.56 0.52 -7.08
C VAL A 83 -7.81 1.35 -7.29
N GLN A 84 -7.89 2.51 -6.63
CA GLN A 84 -8.94 3.50 -6.81
C GLN A 84 -8.32 4.86 -7.13
N TYR A 85 -8.94 5.60 -8.04
CA TYR A 85 -8.47 6.92 -8.44
C TYR A 85 -9.63 7.88 -8.59
N GLU A 86 -9.58 9.00 -7.86
CA GLU A 86 -10.60 10.04 -7.89
C GLU A 86 -9.93 11.42 -7.70
N GLU A 87 -10.18 12.33 -8.63
CA GLU A 87 -9.79 13.75 -8.55
C GLU A 87 -8.33 14.05 -8.12
N GLY A 88 -7.36 13.27 -8.58
CA GLY A 88 -5.96 13.48 -8.21
C GLY A 88 -5.52 12.73 -6.97
N LEU A 89 -6.40 11.95 -6.34
CA LEU A 89 -6.09 11.07 -5.23
C LEU A 89 -6.07 9.62 -5.72
N LEU A 90 -4.92 8.97 -5.61
CA LEU A 90 -4.73 7.57 -5.95
C LEU A 90 -4.56 6.75 -4.66
N ILE A 91 -5.43 5.76 -4.47
CA ILE A 91 -5.40 4.85 -3.33
C ILE A 91 -5.09 3.45 -3.85
N VAL A 92 -4.02 2.85 -3.32
CA VAL A 92 -3.59 1.49 -3.66
C VAL A 92 -3.62 0.65 -2.39
N ASN A 93 -4.41 -0.41 -2.39
CA ASN A 93 -4.43 -1.40 -1.32
C ASN A 93 -3.71 -2.65 -1.82
N VAL A 94 -2.58 -2.97 -1.18
CA VAL A 94 -1.75 -4.12 -1.52
C VAL A 94 -1.83 -5.13 -0.37
N PRO A 95 -2.47 -6.30 -0.57
CA PRO A 95 -2.46 -7.35 0.44
C PRO A 95 -1.04 -7.90 0.64
N MET A 96 -0.68 -8.25 1.88
CA MET A 96 0.59 -8.88 2.21
C MET A 96 0.40 -10.35 2.58
N ILE A 97 1.35 -11.19 2.19
CA ILE A 97 1.31 -12.65 2.36
C ILE A 97 1.93 -13.08 3.71
N GLY A 98 2.58 -12.16 4.43
CA GLY A 98 3.29 -12.46 5.68
C GLY A 98 3.06 -11.41 6.77
N LYS A 99 3.71 -11.64 7.91
CA LYS A 99 3.67 -10.73 9.06
C LYS A 99 4.89 -9.81 9.04
N ASP A 100 4.73 -8.58 9.52
CA ASP A 100 5.84 -7.63 9.67
C ASP A 100 6.94 -8.21 10.59
N PRO A 101 8.17 -8.43 10.06
CA PRO A 101 9.28 -9.00 10.83
C PRO A 101 9.80 -8.08 11.94
N PHE A 102 9.47 -6.78 11.90
CA PHE A 102 9.85 -5.80 12.93
C PHE A 102 8.74 -5.58 13.96
N LYS A 103 7.64 -6.34 13.88
CA LYS A 103 6.59 -6.31 14.91
C LYS A 103 7.14 -6.91 16.21
N ASN A 104 7.04 -6.16 17.31
CA ASN A 104 7.45 -6.57 18.66
C ASN A 104 8.95 -6.91 18.83
N ILE A 105 9.85 -6.32 18.03
CA ILE A 105 11.29 -6.53 18.21
C ILE A 105 11.88 -5.63 19.31
N LYS A 106 12.98 -6.08 19.93
CA LYS A 106 13.73 -5.29 20.91
C LYS A 106 14.60 -4.24 20.22
N MET A 107 14.48 -2.97 20.63
CA MET A 107 15.38 -1.91 20.19
C MET A 107 16.79 -2.08 20.78
N ILE A 108 17.80 -1.77 19.99
CA ILE A 108 19.22 -1.84 20.39
C ILE A 108 19.73 -0.41 20.58
N ASP A 109 20.19 -0.08 21.78
CA ASP A 109 20.79 1.22 22.09
C ASP A 109 22.24 1.30 21.61
N ILE A 110 22.61 2.42 20.99
CA ILE A 110 23.99 2.75 20.63
C ILE A 110 24.70 3.26 21.89
N LYS A 111 25.90 2.73 22.18
CA LYS A 111 26.76 3.16 23.29
C LYS A 111 27.88 4.07 22.81
#